data_AF-A0A7C8FUY8-F1
#
_entry.id   AF-A0A7C8FUY8-F1
#
_cell.length_a   1.000
_cell.length_b   1.000
_cell.length_c   1.000
_cell.angle_alpha   90.00
_cell.angle_beta   90.00
_cell.angle_gamma   90.00
#
_symmetry.space_group_name_H-M   'P 1'
#
loop_
_entity.id
_entity.type
_entity.pdbx_description
1 polymer ?
#
loop_
_entity_poly.entity_id
_entity_poly.type
_entity_poly.pdbx_seq_one_letter_code
_entity_poly.pdbx_strand_id
1 'polypeptide(L)'
;MKNYGLARKISACDITTGEETEFVTAPAAYMQAKLWCGKHLKGIDEDVVGAYENYAWMYFGARLAGKSEELGLPPELTREGIDEMSERLAIYFDAVEEGDLPLAKSGASKKK
;
A
#
# COMPACT_ATOMS: atom_id res chain seq x y z
N MET A 1 15.44 15.92 5.06
CA MET A 1 14.34 14.93 5.15
C MET A 1 14.87 13.65 5.78
N LYS A 2 14.20 13.12 6.80
CA LYS A 2 14.48 11.77 7.30
C LYS A 2 13.88 10.78 6.31
N ASN A 3 14.65 9.79 5.87
CA ASN A 3 14.15 8.75 4.97
C ASN A 3 13.81 7.52 5.82
N TYR A 4 12.52 7.23 6.00
CA TYR A 4 12.04 6.12 6.84
C TYR A 4 12.10 4.76 6.12
N GLY A 5 13.18 4.53 5.36
CA GLY A 5 13.49 3.27 4.70
C GLY A 5 12.37 2.76 3.79
N LEU A 6 11.78 1.62 4.16
CA LEU A 6 10.71 0.94 3.42
C LEU A 6 9.29 1.32 3.90
N ALA A 7 9.15 2.30 4.79
CA ALA A 7 7.83 2.90 5.03
C ALA A 7 7.52 3.88 3.90
N ARG A 8 6.29 3.84 3.38
CA ARG A 8 5.80 4.75 2.33
C ARG A 8 4.45 5.32 2.70
N LYS A 9 4.15 6.54 2.23
CA LYS A 9 2.78 7.01 2.14
C LYS A 9 2.23 6.48 0.82
N ILE A 10 1.05 5.87 0.85
CA ILE A 10 0.35 5.41 -0.35
C ILE A 10 -0.95 6.19 -0.45
N SER A 11 -1.16 6.78 -1.61
CA SER A 11 -2.45 7.35 -2.00
C SER A 11 -3.05 6.47 -3.09
N ALA A 12 -4.24 5.95 -2.84
CA ALA A 12 -4.99 5.14 -3.79
C ALA A 12 -6.25 5.89 -4.19
N CYS A 13 -6.37 6.18 -5.48
CA CYS A 13 -7.51 6.89 -6.07
C CYS A 13 -8.35 5.89 -6.86
N ASP A 14 -9.63 5.74 -6.49
CA ASP A 14 -10.59 5.00 -7.30
C ASP A 14 -11.02 5.89 -8.48
N ILE A 15 -10.61 5.53 -9.69
CA ILE A 15 -10.84 6.35 -10.87
C ILE A 15 -12.30 6.32 -11.32
N THR A 16 -13.11 5.38 -10.81
CA THR A 16 -14.52 5.26 -11.15
C THR A 16 -15.40 6.17 -10.28
N THR A 17 -14.99 6.44 -9.04
CA THR A 17 -15.72 7.29 -8.09
C THR A 17 -15.05 8.65 -7.85
N GLY A 18 -13.75 8.74 -8.08
CA GLY A 18 -12.91 9.89 -7.72
C GLY A 18 -12.53 9.94 -6.24
N GLU A 19 -12.85 8.90 -5.45
CA GLU A 19 -12.50 8.84 -4.03
C GLU A 19 -11.02 8.51 -3.82
N GLU A 20 -10.41 9.14 -2.83
CA GLU A 20 -9.00 8.97 -2.49
C GLU A 20 -8.83 8.48 -1.05
N THR A 21 -8.07 7.40 -0.89
CA THR A 21 -7.69 6.86 0.42
C THR A 21 -6.18 6.94 0.58
N GLU A 22 -5.76 7.66 1.61
CA GLU A 22 -4.34 7.77 1.98
C GLU A 22 -4.03 6.94 3.24
N PHE A 23 -2.86 6.30 3.23
CA PHE A 23 -2.34 5.58 4.39
C PHE A 23 -0.83 5.42 4.37
N VAL A 24 -0.24 5.24 5.55
CA VAL A 24 1.19 4.93 5.68
C VAL A 24 1.35 3.41 5.78
N THR A 25 2.14 2.85 4.87
CA THR A 25 2.48 1.43 4.87
C THR A 25 3.72 1.18 5.72
N ALA A 26 3.67 0.15 6.56
CA ALA A 26 4.82 -0.32 7.33
C ALA A 26 5.76 -1.18 6.45
N PRO A 27 7.06 -1.28 6.79
CA PRO A 27 7.99 -2.17 6.09
C PRO A 27 7.52 -3.63 5.98
N ALA A 28 6.70 -4.10 6.95
CA ALA A 28 6.11 -5.42 6.92
C ALA A 28 5.22 -5.67 5.69
N ALA A 29 4.50 -4.65 5.21
CA ALA A 29 3.68 -4.77 4.01
C ALA A 29 4.53 -5.01 2.76
N TYR A 30 5.67 -4.32 2.64
CA TYR A 30 6.63 -4.53 1.55
C TYR A 30 7.17 -5.97 1.55
N MET A 31 7.53 -6.47 2.74
CA MET A 31 7.98 -7.86 2.88
C MET A 31 6.90 -8.86 2.47
N GLN A 32 5.64 -8.65 2.90
CA GLN A 32 4.52 -9.51 2.50
C GLN A 32 4.29 -9.46 0.98
N ALA A 33 4.36 -8.28 0.37
CA ALA A 33 4.24 -8.11 -1.08
C ALA A 33 5.33 -8.90 -1.82
N LYS A 34 6.60 -8.78 -1.42
CA LYS A 34 7.71 -9.50 -2.05
C LYS A 34 7.60 -11.02 -1.88
N LEU A 35 7.19 -11.50 -0.71
CA LEU A 35 6.95 -12.93 -0.47
C LEU A 35 5.80 -13.47 -1.31
N TRP A 36 4.71 -12.70 -1.46
CA TRP A 36 3.60 -13.07 -2.33
C TRP A 36 4.05 -13.09 -3.79
N CYS A 37 4.72 -12.02 -4.26
CA CYS A 37 5.18 -11.91 -5.64
C CYS A 37 6.13 -13.07 -6.02
N GLY A 38 7.09 -13.41 -5.15
CA GLY A 38 8.01 -14.53 -5.38
C GLY A 38 7.33 -15.90 -5.48
N LYS A 39 6.13 -16.06 -4.89
CA LYS A 39 5.33 -17.29 -4.99
C LYS A 39 4.39 -17.30 -6.19
N HIS A 40 3.84 -16.14 -6.56
CA HIS A 40 2.68 -16.05 -7.45
C HIS A 40 2.99 -15.47 -8.84
N LEU A 41 4.13 -14.80 -9.04
CA LEU A 41 4.49 -14.16 -10.32
C LEU A 41 5.50 -14.94 -11.16
N LYS A 42 5.75 -16.21 -10.85
CA LYS A 42 6.64 -17.04 -11.68
C LYS A 42 6.09 -17.13 -13.11
N GLY A 43 6.89 -16.73 -14.09
CA GLY A 43 6.53 -16.76 -15.51
C GLY A 43 5.72 -15.55 -15.99
N ILE A 44 5.55 -14.52 -15.15
CA ILE A 44 5.07 -13.20 -15.58
C ILE A 44 6.23 -12.45 -16.24
N ASP A 45 5.89 -11.63 -17.24
CA ASP A 45 6.84 -10.78 -17.95
C ASP A 45 7.51 -9.78 -16.99
N GLU A 46 8.84 -9.67 -17.05
CA GLU A 46 9.63 -8.78 -16.19
C GLU A 46 9.19 -7.32 -16.36
N ASP A 47 8.70 -6.95 -17.54
CA ASP A 47 8.23 -5.59 -17.85
C ASP A 47 6.99 -5.20 -17.03
N VAL A 48 6.18 -6.17 -16.58
CA VAL A 48 4.94 -5.92 -15.81
C VAL A 48 5.05 -6.33 -14.34
N VAL A 49 6.08 -7.10 -13.96
CA VAL A 49 6.29 -7.52 -12.55
C VAL A 49 6.30 -6.33 -11.60
N GLY A 50 6.90 -5.20 -11.99
CA GLY A 50 6.93 -4.00 -11.15
C GLY A 50 5.54 -3.45 -10.82
N ALA A 51 4.57 -3.57 -11.73
CA ALA A 51 3.18 -3.17 -11.48
C ALA A 51 2.54 -4.11 -10.44
N TYR A 52 2.65 -5.43 -10.62
CA TYR A 52 2.13 -6.41 -9.66
C TYR A 52 2.72 -6.22 -8.26
N GLU A 53 4.02 -5.92 -8.16
CA GLU A 53 4.67 -5.65 -6.88
C GLU A 53 4.10 -4.42 -6.18
N ASN A 54 3.83 -3.35 -6.93
CA ASN A 54 3.26 -2.13 -6.38
C ASN A 54 1.83 -2.35 -5.88
N TYR A 55 0.99 -3.04 -6.66
CA TYR A 55 -0.39 -3.36 -6.23
C TYR A 55 -0.42 -4.35 -5.06
N ALA A 56 0.49 -5.33 -5.02
CA ALA A 56 0.64 -6.19 -3.85
C ALA A 56 1.07 -5.39 -2.60
N TRP A 57 1.97 -4.42 -2.75
CA TRP A 57 2.38 -3.57 -1.64
C TRP A 57 1.24 -2.66 -1.16
N MET A 58 0.48 -2.06 -2.08
CA MET A 58 -0.73 -1.31 -1.75
C MET A 58 -1.72 -2.20 -0.99
N TYR A 59 -1.99 -3.41 -1.49
CA TYR A 59 -2.93 -4.36 -0.86
C TYR A 59 -2.55 -4.69 0.60
N PHE A 60 -1.31 -5.14 0.83
CA PHE A 60 -0.87 -5.49 2.18
C PHE A 60 -0.73 -4.26 3.07
N GLY A 61 -0.35 -3.11 2.50
CA GLY A 61 -0.29 -1.83 3.21
C GLY A 61 -1.66 -1.40 3.71
N ALA A 62 -2.66 -1.41 2.84
CA ALA A 62 -4.04 -1.08 3.17
C ALA A 62 -4.60 -2.04 4.22
N ARG A 63 -4.32 -3.34 4.10
CA ARG A 63 -4.75 -4.35 5.08
C ARG A 63 -4.17 -4.10 6.46
N LEU A 64 -2.86 -3.83 6.57
CA LEU A 64 -2.22 -3.52 7.85
C LEU A 64 -2.64 -2.16 8.40
N ALA A 65 -3.00 -1.21 7.54
CA ALA A 65 -3.51 0.11 7.92
C ALA A 65 -5.01 0.13 8.25
N GLY A 66 -5.73 -1.00 8.11
CA GLY A 66 -7.17 -1.07 8.35
C GLY A 66 -8.01 -0.35 7.29
N LYS A 67 -7.49 -0.23 6.06
CA LYS A 67 -8.12 0.48 4.92
C LYS A 67 -8.76 -0.44 3.88
N SER A 68 -8.76 -1.75 4.11
CA SER A 68 -9.26 -2.72 3.13
C SER A 68 -10.73 -2.53 2.78
N GLU A 69 -11.59 -2.22 3.75
CA GLU A 69 -13.03 -2.02 3.52
C GLU A 69 -13.28 -0.73 2.73
N GLU A 70 -12.61 0.37 3.11
CA GLU A 70 -12.69 1.67 2.42
C GLU A 70 -12.28 1.56 0.95
N LEU A 71 -11.24 0.77 0.65
CA LEU A 71 -10.78 0.53 -0.72
C LEU A 71 -11.52 -0.59 -1.45
N GLY A 72 -12.48 -1.26 -0.82
CA GLY A 72 -13.19 -2.40 -1.41
C GLY A 72 -12.26 -3.54 -1.82
N LEU A 73 -11.20 -3.80 -1.03
CA LEU A 73 -10.20 -4.81 -1.36
C LEU A 73 -10.72 -6.23 -1.12
N PRO A 74 -10.30 -7.20 -1.96
CA PRO A 74 -10.68 -8.59 -1.76
C PRO A 74 -10.07 -9.18 -0.47
N PRO A 75 -10.72 -10.18 0.14
CA PRO A 75 -10.23 -10.81 1.38
C PRO A 75 -8.91 -11.56 1.20
N GLU A 76 -8.59 -11.96 -0.03
CA GLU A 76 -7.34 -12.61 -0.41
C GLU A 76 -6.80 -11.98 -1.71
N LEU A 77 -5.48 -11.90 -1.84
CA LEU A 77 -4.81 -11.36 -3.02
C LEU A 77 -4.56 -12.48 -4.04
N THR A 78 -5.14 -12.33 -5.23
CA THR A 78 -4.89 -13.16 -6.41
C THR A 78 -4.26 -12.31 -7.53
N ARG A 79 -3.81 -12.95 -8.62
CA ARG A 79 -3.29 -12.21 -9.78
C ARG A 79 -4.41 -11.45 -10.48
N GLU A 80 -5.53 -12.12 -10.69
CA GLU A 80 -6.74 -11.57 -11.28
C GLU A 80 -7.26 -10.38 -10.44
N GLY A 81 -7.18 -10.49 -9.11
CA GLY A 81 -7.53 -9.38 -8.22
C GLY A 81 -6.60 -8.18 -8.34
N ILE A 82 -5.32 -8.38 -8.69
CA ILE A 82 -4.41 -7.27 -9.02
C ILE A 82 -4.79 -6.64 -10.36
N ASP A 83 -5.12 -7.45 -11.36
CA ASP A 83 -5.54 -6.95 -12.67
C ASP A 83 -6.80 -6.06 -12.51
N GLU A 84 -7.82 -6.56 -11.80
CA GLU A 84 -9.03 -5.81 -11.48
C GLU A 84 -8.75 -4.53 -10.67
N MET A 85 -7.87 -4.61 -9.67
CA MET A 85 -7.45 -3.41 -8.93
C MET A 85 -6.72 -2.42 -9.82
N SER A 86 -5.93 -2.87 -10.80
CA SER A 86 -5.15 -2.00 -11.68
C SER A 86 -6.01 -1.24 -12.68
N GLU A 87 -7.17 -1.79 -13.05
CA GLU A 87 -8.15 -1.12 -13.89
C GLU A 87 -8.95 -0.05 -13.13
N ARG A 88 -9.08 -0.19 -11.80
CA ARG A 88 -9.91 0.70 -10.96
C ARG A 88 -9.11 1.70 -10.14
N LEU A 89 -7.96 1.31 -9.61
CA LEU A 89 -7.20 2.08 -8.62
C LEU A 89 -5.92 2.63 -9.24
N ALA A 90 -5.76 3.94 -9.23
CA ALA A 90 -4.46 4.59 -9.47
C ALA A 90 -3.72 4.72 -8.13
N ILE A 91 -2.47 4.27 -8.06
CA ILE A 91 -1.67 4.24 -6.82
C ILE A 91 -0.44 5.13 -6.94
N TYR A 92 -0.18 5.93 -5.90
CA TYR A 92 0.99 6.80 -5.78
C TYR A 92 1.76 6.48 -4.51
N PHE A 93 3.09 6.49 -4.61
CA PHE A 93 3.99 6.21 -3.48
C PHE A 93 4.83 7.45 -3.16
N ASP A 94 4.66 7.96 -1.96
CA ASP A 94 5.42 9.08 -1.44
C ASP A 94 6.35 8.68 -0.29
N ALA A 95 7.36 9.53 -0.06
CA ALA A 95 8.19 9.43 1.13
C ALA A 95 7.36 9.76 2.38
N VAL A 96 7.59 9.02 3.45
CA VAL A 96 6.99 9.31 4.76
C VAL A 96 7.68 10.53 5.35
N GLU A 97 6.89 11.48 5.84
CA GLU A 97 7.37 12.62 6.62
C GLU A 97 7.22 12.38 8.13
N GLU A 98 7.86 13.21 8.95
CA GLU A 98 7.84 13.04 10.41
C GLU A 98 6.42 13.14 11.00
N GLY A 99 5.52 13.92 10.37
CA GLY A 99 4.12 14.06 10.76
C GLY A 99 3.23 12.87 10.38
N ASP A 100 3.67 12.03 9.44
CA ASP A 100 2.90 10.89 8.93
C ASP A 100 3.00 9.67 9.85
N LEU A 101 4.07 9.61 10.66
CA LEU A 101 4.27 8.50 11.58
C LEU A 101 3.27 8.56 12.75
N PRO A 102 2.64 7.43 13.12
CA PRO A 102 1.72 7.36 14.27
C PRO A 102 2.34 7.84 15.60
N LEU A 103 3.68 7.77 15.72
CA LEU A 103 4.44 8.24 16.88
C LEU A 103 4.39 9.76 17.07
N ALA A 104 4.18 10.55 16.00
CA ALA A 104 4.07 12.01 16.10
C ALA A 104 2.74 12.45 16.74
N LYS A 105 1.67 11.67 16.59
CA LYS A 105 0.33 11.99 17.12
C LYS A 105 0.17 11.66 18.60
N SER A 106 1.09 10.91 19.20
CA SER A 106 1.05 10.48 20.60
C SER A 106 1.95 11.31 21.55
N GLY A 107 2.70 12.29 21.03
CA GLY A 107 3.62 13.13 21.81
C GLY A 107 3.03 14.40 22.43
N ALA A 108 1.78 14.77 22.14
CA ALA A 108 1.19 16.05 22.57
C ALA A 108 0.22 15.96 23.76
N SER A 109 0.17 14.82 24.47
CA SER A 109 -0.70 14.71 25.65
C SER A 109 0.01 14.00 26.81
N LYS A 110 0.91 14.75 27.46
CA LYS A 110 1.25 14.61 28.90
C LYS A 110 2.24 15.72 29.32
N LYS A 111 1.73 16.94 29.41
CA LYS A 111 2.21 17.94 30.38
C LYS A 111 1.01 18.72 30.90
N LYS A 112 0.50 18.28 32.05
CA LYS A 112 -0.08 19.12 33.09
C LYS A 112 0.14 18.42 34.42
#